data_AF-A0A519LF29-F1
#
_entry.id   AF-A0A519LF29-F1
#
_cell.length_a   1.000
_cell.length_b   1.000
_cell.length_c   1.000
_cell.angle_alpha   90.00
_cell.angle_beta   90.00
_cell.angle_gamma   90.00
#
_symmetry.space_group_name_H-M   'P 1'
#
loop_
_entity.id
_entity.type
_entity.pdbx_description
1 polymer ?
#
loop_
_entity_poly.entity_id
_entity_poly.type
_entity_poly.pdbx_seq_one_letter_code
_entity_poly.pdbx_strand_id
1 'polypeptide(L)'
;FGDARRTWDFRSVGRGMIDFESIIVSLNDIGYQGPLSVEWEDSRMDRVHGATESAAFCKRLDFKPAAGAFDAVFARDQQKV
;
A
#
# COMPACT_ATOMS: atom_id res chain seq x y z
N PHE A 1 -8.16 -7.43 22.86
CA PHE A 1 -6.94 -7.03 22.15
C PHE A 1 -5.84 -6.76 23.16
N GLY A 2 -4.58 -6.99 22.82
CA GLY A 2 -3.41 -6.76 23.67
C GLY A 2 -2.82 -8.03 24.32
N ASP A 3 -3.62 -9.06 24.61
CA ASP A 3 -3.14 -10.30 25.23
C ASP A 3 -2.16 -11.06 24.29
N ALA A 4 -0.96 -11.34 24.79
CA ALA A 4 0.11 -11.98 24.02
C ALA A 4 -0.18 -13.43 23.60
N ARG A 5 -1.17 -14.09 24.22
CA ARG A 5 -1.59 -15.45 23.88
C ARG A 5 -2.49 -15.50 22.65
N ARG A 6 -3.00 -14.36 22.20
CA ARG A 6 -3.78 -14.30 20.96
C ARG A 6 -2.87 -14.53 19.77
N THR A 7 -3.33 -15.35 18.85
CA THR A 7 -2.64 -15.60 17.57
C THR A 7 -2.78 -14.44 16.58
N TRP A 8 -3.68 -13.49 16.87
CA TRP A 8 -3.88 -12.28 16.07
C TRP A 8 -4.35 -11.10 16.94
N ASP A 9 -4.01 -9.90 16.48
CA ASP A 9 -4.46 -8.63 17.06
C ASP A 9 -4.43 -7.54 15.98
N PHE A 10 -5.07 -6.40 16.24
CA PHE A 10 -4.95 -5.23 15.37
C PHE A 10 -3.55 -4.62 15.53
N ARG A 11 -2.96 -4.23 14.39
CA ARG A 11 -1.61 -3.65 14.29
C ARG A 11 -1.70 -2.40 13.43
N SER A 12 -0.86 -1.41 13.74
CA SER A 12 -0.67 -0.24 12.88
C SER A 12 -0.33 -0.67 11.45
N VAL A 13 -0.78 0.12 10.46
CA VAL A 13 -0.57 -0.16 9.04
C VAL A 13 0.92 -0.36 8.75
N GLY A 14 1.26 -1.42 8.00
CA GLY A 14 2.65 -1.79 7.71
C GLY A 14 3.40 -2.56 8.81
N ARG A 15 2.78 -2.84 9.97
CA ARG A 15 3.37 -3.62 11.07
C ARG A 15 2.71 -4.97 11.32
N GLY A 16 1.76 -5.34 10.47
CA GLY A 16 1.07 -6.62 10.47
C GLY A 16 1.59 -7.56 9.39
N MET A 17 0.75 -8.50 8.96
CA MET A 17 1.04 -9.49 7.93
C MET A 17 0.33 -9.19 6.59
N ILE A 18 -0.22 -7.98 6.44
CA ILE A 18 -0.96 -7.58 5.24
C ILE A 18 0.03 -7.03 4.20
N ASP A 19 -0.08 -7.53 2.97
CA ASP A 19 0.63 -7.00 1.81
C ASP A 19 -0.13 -5.80 1.22
N PHE A 20 0.19 -4.62 1.73
CA PHE A 20 -0.43 -3.37 1.27
C PHE A 20 0.03 -2.96 -0.14
N GLU A 21 1.22 -3.35 -0.59
CA GLU A 21 1.72 -3.01 -1.92
C GLU A 21 0.85 -3.67 -3.00
N SER A 22 0.59 -4.97 -2.86
CA SER A 22 -0.30 -5.70 -3.76
C SER A 22 -1.73 -5.15 -3.76
N ILE A 23 -2.23 -4.67 -2.62
CA ILE A 23 -3.54 -4.02 -2.54
C ILE A 23 -3.55 -2.72 -3.34
N ILE A 24 -2.53 -1.86 -3.20
CA ILE A 24 -2.46 -0.61 -3.97
C ILE A 24 -2.36 -0.89 -5.47
N VAL A 25 -1.56 -1.88 -5.88
CA VAL A 25 -1.50 -2.31 -7.30
C VAL A 25 -2.88 -2.76 -7.78
N SER A 26 -3.59 -3.57 -7.00
CA SER A 26 -4.94 -4.04 -7.36
C SER A 26 -5.95 -2.89 -7.48
N LEU A 27 -5.85 -1.86 -6.63
CA LEU A 27 -6.69 -0.66 -6.71
C LEU A 27 -6.38 0.17 -7.96
N ASN A 28 -5.10 0.28 -8.32
CA ASN A 28 -4.66 0.91 -9.55
C ASN A 28 -5.17 0.17 -10.79
N ASP A 29 -5.13 -1.18 -10.79
CA ASP A 29 -5.56 -2.02 -11.91
C ASP A 29 -7.06 -1.84 -12.24
N ILE A 30 -7.89 -1.64 -11.22
CA ILE A 30 -9.33 -1.39 -11.41
C ILE A 30 -9.67 0.09 -11.60
N GLY A 31 -8.69 0.98 -11.56
CA GLY A 31 -8.89 2.43 -11.69
C GLY A 31 -9.69 3.04 -10.54
N TYR A 32 -9.46 2.62 -9.30
CA TYR A 32 -10.12 3.19 -8.13
C TYR A 32 -9.64 4.63 -7.87
N GLN A 33 -10.57 5.59 -7.89
CA GLN A 33 -10.27 7.03 -7.74
C GLN A 33 -10.73 7.63 -6.40
N GLY A 34 -11.23 6.81 -5.49
CA GLY A 34 -11.69 7.26 -4.17
C GLY A 34 -10.55 7.52 -3.19
N PRO A 35 -10.83 8.10 -2.02
CA PRO A 35 -9.81 8.33 -1.00
C PRO A 35 -9.41 7.02 -0.30
N LEU A 36 -8.12 6.87 0.01
CA LEU A 36 -7.63 5.84 0.93
C LEU A 36 -7.78 6.32 2.37
N SER A 37 -8.75 5.75 3.09
CA SER A 37 -8.95 6.04 4.51
C SER A 37 -8.06 5.15 5.40
N VAL A 38 -7.60 5.70 6.51
CA VAL A 38 -6.87 4.94 7.54
C VAL A 38 -7.73 4.89 8.80
N GLU A 39 -8.25 3.70 9.10
CA GLU A 39 -8.75 3.35 10.42
C GLU A 39 -7.57 2.82 11.25
N TRP A 40 -7.34 3.39 12.43
CA TRP A 40 -6.17 3.06 13.24
C TRP A 40 -6.57 2.37 14.55
N GLU A 41 -6.03 1.17 14.78
CA GLU A 41 -6.13 0.44 16.05
C GLU A 41 -4.84 -0.37 16.30
N ASP A 42 -4.14 -0.07 17.40
CA ASP A 42 -3.04 -0.89 17.91
C ASP A 42 -2.93 -0.70 19.43
N SER A 43 -3.30 -1.74 20.19
CA SER A 43 -3.31 -1.69 21.66
C SER A 43 -1.92 -1.53 22.30
N ARG A 44 -0.84 -1.65 21.52
CA ARG A 44 0.54 -1.63 21.99
C ARG A 44 1.30 -0.36 21.56
N MET A 45 0.61 0.64 21.01
CA MET A 45 1.22 1.84 20.47
C MET A 45 0.44 3.09 20.86
N ASP A 46 1.13 4.23 20.98
CA ASP A 46 0.45 5.52 21.13
C ASP A 46 -0.38 5.84 19.89
N ARG A 47 -1.59 6.36 20.09
CA ARG A 47 -2.55 6.60 19.02
C ARG A 47 -2.10 7.65 18.01
N VAL A 48 -1.44 8.72 18.46
CA VAL A 48 -1.05 9.82 17.57
C VAL A 48 0.16 9.39 16.76
N HIS A 49 1.13 8.74 17.42
CA HIS A 49 2.29 8.17 16.76
C HIS A 49 1.88 7.14 15.70
N GLY A 50 1.06 6.16 16.08
CA GLY A 50 0.65 5.08 15.17
C GLY A 50 -0.20 5.58 14.00
N ALA A 51 -1.16 6.49 14.25
CA ALA A 51 -1.96 7.07 13.17
C ALA A 51 -1.10 7.91 12.21
N THR A 52 -0.14 8.67 12.73
CA THR A 52 0.79 9.47 11.93
C THR A 52 1.67 8.59 11.04
N GLU A 53 2.24 7.53 11.61
CA GLU A 53 3.08 6.59 10.87
C GLU A 53 2.26 5.82 9.82
N SER A 54 1.05 5.38 10.17
CA SER A 54 0.15 4.66 9.26
C SER A 54 -0.25 5.52 8.06
N ALA A 55 -0.60 6.79 8.30
CA ALA A 55 -0.91 7.73 7.23
C ALA A 55 0.31 8.00 6.32
N ALA A 56 1.50 8.13 6.92
CA ALA A 56 2.73 8.28 6.14
C ALA A 56 3.06 7.02 5.32
N PHE A 57 2.77 5.83 5.85
CA PHE A 57 2.95 4.56 5.14
C PHE A 57 2.05 4.48 3.90
N CYS A 58 0.75 4.71 4.04
CA CYS A 58 -0.18 4.69 2.91
C CYS A 58 0.24 5.69 1.82
N LYS A 59 0.63 6.91 2.20
CA LYS A 59 1.10 7.94 1.24
C LYS A 59 2.37 7.55 0.48
N ARG A 60 3.26 6.73 1.06
CA ARG A 60 4.44 6.23 0.35
C ARG A 60 4.08 5.18 -0.69
N LEU A 61 3.05 4.37 -0.41
CA LEU A 61 2.60 3.33 -1.33
C LEU A 61 1.63 3.84 -2.39
N ASP A 62 0.94 4.95 -2.15
CA ASP A 62 0.03 5.59 -3.12
C ASP A 62 0.82 6.24 -4.27
N PHE A 63 1.31 5.41 -5.19
CA PHE A 63 2.05 5.81 -6.38
C PHE A 63 1.16 5.77 -7.63
N LYS A 64 1.52 6.61 -8.60
CA LYS A 64 0.83 6.64 -9.90
C LYS A 64 1.13 5.36 -10.70
N PRO A 65 0.11 4.70 -11.29
CA PRO A 65 0.34 3.56 -12.17
C PRO A 65 1.09 3.93 -13.44
N ALA A 66 1.74 2.95 -14.06
CA ALA A 66 2.46 3.13 -15.33
C ALA A 66 1.50 3.54 -16.46
N ALA A 67 1.93 4.48 -17.31
CA ALA A 67 1.11 5.00 -18.40
C ALA A 67 1.08 4.13 -19.68
N GLY A 68 1.80 3.01 -19.69
CA GLY A 68 1.90 2.12 -20.83
C GLY A 68 2.76 0.90 -20.53
N ALA A 69 2.77 -0.05 -21.47
CA ALA A 69 3.60 -1.25 -21.37
C ALA A 69 5.09 -0.90 -21.43
N PHE A 70 5.89 -1.50 -20.56
CA PHE A 70 7.33 -1.28 -20.48
C PHE A 70 8.03 -1.56 -21.83
N ASP A 71 7.77 -2.72 -22.45
CA ASP A 71 8.44 -3.12 -23.69
C ASP A 71 8.14 -2.22 -24.91
N ALA A 72 7.02 -1.49 -24.87
CA ALA A 72 6.62 -0.60 -25.96
C ALA A 72 7.63 0.54 -26.19
N VAL A 73 8.46 0.89 -25.20
CA VAL A 73 9.49 1.93 -25.36
C VAL A 73 10.70 1.44 -26.17
N PHE A 74 10.94 0.13 -26.22
CA PHE A 74 12.09 -0.48 -26.91
C PHE A 74 11.77 -0.98 -28.32
N ALA A 75 10.49 -1.08 -28.67
CA ALA A 75 10.04 -1.58 -29.97
C ALA A 75 10.45 -0.70 -31.18
N ARG A 76 10.99 0.51 -30.96
CA ARG A 76 11.34 1.47 -32.03
C ARG A 76 12.70 1.19 -32.71
N ASP A 77 13.55 0.31 -32.16
CA ASP A 77 14.90 0.04 -32.67
C ASP A 77 15.00 -1.15 -33.65
N GLN A 78 13.91 -1.89 -33.89
CA GLN A 78 13.92 -3.08 -34.76
C GLN A 78 13.47 -2.84 -36.23
N GLN A 79 13.34 -1.59 -36.68
CA GLN A 79 12.94 -1.26 -38.06
C GLN A 79 13.98 -0.42 -38.80
N LYS A 80 15.19 -0.95 -38.99
CA LYS A 80 16.11 -0.55 -40.08
C LYS A 80 16.97 -1.73 -40.52
N VAL A 81 16.40 -2.62 -41.35
CA VAL A 81 17.16 -3.41 -42.34
C VAL A 81 16.36 -3.38 -43.63
#